data_AF-Q6YQY8-F1
#
_entry.id   AF-Q6YQY8-F1
#
_cell.length_a   1.000
_cell.length_b   1.000
_cell.length_c   1.000
_cell.angle_alpha   90.00
_cell.angle_beta   90.00
_cell.angle_gamma   90.00
#
_symmetry.space_group_name_H-M   'P 1'
#
loop_
_entity.id
_entity.type
_entity.pdbx_description
1 polymer ?
#
loop_
_entity_poly.entity_id
_entity_poly.type
_entity_poly.pdbx_seq_one_letter_code
_entity_poly.pdbx_strand_id
1 'polypeptide(L)'
;MQKISSETIIQAKENVLLGITNSSKTYNHKEKEIVSTHAAAKIIISQVKNTHFLSSVSLIPRSYDKILTLFAKEQTPNILLKETLIQEITVLLAGKAAEEVICETTIDKACSDFVEAFHKSQELTRFFGYNSISVKDKEDLQRDILKKCFSDAKALVKLNEPLIKELSQKLQEQNITPMPQIKEFLQNKQIKDMKEIKIQPFQPAKGFNKTTIWHFICTLLFVLFLLLSTILIFKTIYWLFAIPKNYFIFKKKIITTFLIVVSLMFSILFFSFDCYHHLPFINATSNITVSDLLNKIDNYETKKILILLKIVGWKVFITISN
;
A
#
# COMPACT_ATOMS: atom_id res chain seq x y z
N MET A 1 -49.13 -11.38 15.31
CA MET A 1 -47.68 -11.46 15.00
C MET A 1 -47.52 -11.53 13.49
N GLN A 2 -46.81 -10.57 12.88
CA GLN A 2 -46.40 -10.69 11.47
C GLN A 2 -45.34 -11.79 11.36
N LYS A 3 -45.55 -12.73 10.44
CA LYS A 3 -44.63 -13.84 10.19
C LYS A 3 -43.48 -13.32 9.33
N ILE A 4 -42.25 -13.40 9.83
CA ILE A 4 -41.05 -12.95 9.11
C ILE A 4 -40.69 -14.02 8.07
N SER A 5 -40.59 -13.65 6.79
CA SER A 5 -40.15 -14.57 5.73
C SER A 5 -38.63 -14.74 5.74
N SER A 6 -38.15 -15.85 5.16
CA SER A 6 -36.72 -16.09 5.02
C SER A 6 -36.03 -15.07 4.11
N GLU A 7 -36.74 -14.53 3.11
CA GLU A 7 -36.20 -13.49 2.24
C GLU A 7 -35.91 -12.20 3.02
N THR A 8 -36.81 -11.82 3.93
CA THR A 8 -36.61 -10.64 4.80
C THR A 8 -35.36 -10.78 5.65
N ILE A 9 -35.10 -11.97 6.18
CA ILE A 9 -33.89 -12.25 6.98
C ILE A 9 -32.63 -12.15 6.12
N ILE A 10 -32.64 -12.72 4.92
CA ILE A 10 -31.52 -12.66 3.97
C ILE A 10 -31.23 -11.22 3.57
N GLN A 11 -32.27 -10.44 3.22
CA GLN A 11 -32.12 -9.04 2.85
C GLN A 11 -31.61 -8.19 4.01
N ALA A 12 -32.09 -8.42 5.23
CA ALA A 12 -31.59 -7.74 6.42
C ALA A 12 -30.10 -8.03 6.66
N LYS A 13 -29.68 -9.29 6.53
CA LYS A 13 -28.27 -9.69 6.60
C LYS A 13 -27.43 -8.96 5.54
N GLU A 14 -27.87 -8.94 4.29
CA GLU A 14 -27.16 -8.24 3.21
C GLU A 14 -27.09 -6.73 3.43
N ASN A 15 -28.14 -6.11 4.01
CA ASN A 15 -28.12 -4.69 4.36
C ASN A 15 -27.06 -4.35 5.40
N VAL A 16 -26.83 -5.25 6.37
CA VAL A 16 -25.77 -5.09 7.38
C VAL A 16 -24.38 -5.23 6.74
N LEU A 17 -24.21 -6.13 5.79
CA LEU A 17 -22.90 -6.46 5.19
C LEU A 17 -22.47 -5.56 4.04
N LEU A 18 -23.41 -5.11 3.21
CA LEU A 18 -23.16 -4.35 1.97
C LEU A 18 -23.76 -2.94 2.01
N GLY A 19 -24.49 -2.60 3.07
CA GLY A 19 -25.24 -1.35 3.17
C GLY A 19 -26.66 -1.46 2.62
N ILE A 20 -27.45 -0.42 2.85
CA ILE A 20 -28.89 -0.39 2.54
C ILE A 20 -29.10 -0.51 1.01
N THR A 21 -30.06 -1.36 0.62
CA THR A 21 -30.51 -1.45 -0.78
C THR A 21 -31.01 -0.11 -1.29
N ASN A 22 -30.53 0.32 -2.46
CA ASN A 22 -31.08 1.49 -3.13
C ASN A 22 -32.18 1.04 -4.10
N SER A 23 -33.43 1.01 -3.64
CA SER A 23 -34.59 0.54 -4.42
C SER A 23 -34.90 1.39 -5.66
N SER A 24 -34.38 2.61 -5.77
CA SER A 24 -34.58 3.47 -6.94
C SER A 24 -33.52 3.29 -8.04
N LYS A 25 -32.45 2.53 -7.77
CA LYS A 25 -31.38 2.26 -8.75
C LYS A 25 -31.44 0.81 -9.21
N THR A 26 -31.34 0.62 -10.52
CA THR A 26 -31.15 -0.68 -11.16
C THR A 26 -29.91 -0.62 -12.04
N TYR A 27 -29.20 -1.75 -12.15
CA TYR A 27 -28.11 -1.86 -13.12
C TYR A 27 -28.69 -2.02 -14.52
N ASN A 28 -28.14 -1.30 -15.49
CA ASN A 28 -28.39 -1.61 -16.90
C ASN A 28 -27.74 -2.95 -17.28
N HIS A 29 -28.02 -3.47 -18.48
CA HIS A 29 -27.51 -4.78 -18.91
C HIS A 29 -25.98 -4.87 -18.82
N LYS A 30 -25.26 -3.85 -19.33
CA LYS A 30 -23.80 -3.80 -19.35
C LYS A 30 -23.22 -3.69 -17.93
N GLU A 31 -23.80 -2.86 -17.08
CA GLU A 31 -23.40 -2.74 -15.67
C GLU A 31 -23.61 -4.05 -14.91
N LYS A 32 -24.75 -4.72 -15.15
CA LYS A 32 -25.07 -6.00 -14.51
C LYS A 32 -24.07 -7.08 -14.92
N GLU A 33 -23.66 -7.10 -16.18
CA GLU A 33 -22.60 -7.97 -16.69
C GLU A 33 -21.24 -7.69 -16.02
N ILE A 34 -20.85 -6.43 -15.88
CA ILE A 34 -19.58 -6.06 -15.22
C ILE A 34 -19.60 -6.44 -13.73
N VAL A 35 -20.68 -6.08 -13.01
CA VAL A 35 -20.81 -6.35 -11.57
C VAL A 35 -20.89 -7.86 -11.29
N SER A 36 -21.60 -8.63 -12.12
CA SER A 36 -21.65 -10.09 -11.99
C SER A 36 -20.31 -10.75 -12.30
N THR A 37 -19.58 -10.26 -13.32
CA THR A 37 -18.24 -10.74 -13.65
C THR A 37 -17.24 -10.42 -12.53
N HIS A 38 -17.31 -9.22 -11.95
CA HIS A 38 -16.52 -8.84 -10.78
C HIS A 38 -16.77 -9.79 -9.59
N ALA A 39 -18.04 -10.05 -9.26
CA ALA A 39 -18.40 -10.95 -8.17
C ALA A 39 -17.96 -12.40 -8.47
N ALA A 40 -18.20 -12.90 -9.67
CA ALA A 40 -17.82 -14.23 -10.11
C ALA A 40 -16.30 -14.45 -9.99
N ALA A 41 -15.50 -13.48 -10.43
CA ALA A 41 -14.04 -13.57 -10.34
C ALA A 41 -13.57 -13.67 -8.88
N LYS A 42 -14.07 -12.80 -7.99
CA LYS A 42 -13.74 -12.87 -6.56
C LYS A 42 -14.07 -14.25 -5.96
N ILE A 43 -15.20 -14.83 -6.34
CA ILE A 43 -15.63 -16.17 -5.88
C ILE A 43 -14.67 -17.25 -6.38
N ILE A 44 -14.42 -17.32 -7.69
CA ILE A 44 -13.53 -18.33 -8.27
C ILE A 44 -12.12 -18.21 -7.70
N ILE A 45 -11.55 -17.00 -7.66
CA ILE A 45 -10.19 -16.80 -7.15
C ILE A 45 -10.10 -17.09 -5.65
N SER A 46 -11.15 -16.79 -4.86
CA SER A 46 -11.20 -17.18 -3.45
C SER A 46 -11.18 -18.69 -3.24
N GLN A 47 -11.77 -19.46 -4.14
CA GLN A 47 -11.70 -20.93 -4.11
C GLN A 47 -10.31 -21.41 -4.49
N VAL A 48 -9.69 -20.84 -5.54
CA VAL A 48 -8.30 -21.15 -5.93
C VAL A 48 -7.36 -20.94 -4.75
N LYS A 49 -7.44 -19.78 -4.09
CA LYS A 49 -6.56 -19.42 -2.99
C LYS A 49 -6.95 -20.04 -1.65
N ASN A 50 -8.13 -20.66 -1.57
CA ASN A 50 -8.67 -21.27 -0.35
C ASN A 50 -8.72 -20.31 0.87
N THR A 51 -8.81 -19.00 0.65
CA THR A 51 -8.67 -17.99 1.71
C THR A 51 -9.97 -17.58 2.37
N HIS A 52 -11.05 -17.51 1.62
CA HIS A 52 -12.31 -16.97 2.11
C HIS A 52 -13.43 -18.00 2.03
N PHE A 53 -14.45 -17.79 2.85
CA PHE A 53 -15.78 -18.34 2.62
C PHE A 53 -16.75 -17.20 2.32
N LEU A 54 -17.83 -17.53 1.64
CA LEU A 54 -18.82 -16.56 1.17
C LEU A 54 -20.18 -16.83 1.87
N SER A 55 -20.97 -15.77 2.05
CA SER A 55 -22.30 -15.89 2.65
C SER A 55 -23.40 -15.96 1.58
N SER A 56 -23.44 -14.96 0.70
CA SER A 56 -24.36 -14.83 -0.44
C SER A 56 -23.83 -13.76 -1.41
N VAL A 57 -24.30 -13.80 -2.65
CA VAL A 57 -23.99 -12.76 -3.65
C VAL A 57 -25.26 -11.98 -3.94
N SER A 58 -25.20 -10.65 -3.87
CA SER A 58 -26.32 -9.77 -4.22
C SER A 58 -25.91 -8.82 -5.34
N LEU A 59 -26.61 -8.86 -6.47
CA LEU A 59 -26.43 -7.93 -7.59
C LEU A 59 -27.38 -6.72 -7.51
N ILE A 60 -27.86 -6.39 -6.30
CA ILE A 60 -28.75 -5.25 -6.06
C ILE A 60 -27.90 -4.00 -5.79
N PRO A 61 -28.09 -2.88 -6.50
CA PRO A 61 -27.37 -1.64 -6.22
C PRO A 61 -27.52 -1.19 -4.76
N ARG A 62 -26.40 -0.88 -4.13
CA ARG A 62 -26.33 -0.40 -2.74
C ARG A 62 -25.86 1.05 -2.69
N SER A 63 -26.09 1.71 -1.56
CA SER A 63 -25.55 3.05 -1.29
C SER A 63 -24.03 3.06 -1.09
N TYR A 64 -23.44 1.92 -0.72
CA TYR A 64 -22.01 1.75 -0.50
C TYR A 64 -21.32 1.17 -1.73
N ASP A 65 -20.04 1.49 -1.93
CA ASP A 65 -19.21 1.00 -3.04
C ASP A 65 -18.69 -0.43 -2.81
N LYS A 66 -19.51 -1.34 -2.26
CA LYS A 66 -19.15 -2.74 -2.01
C LYS A 66 -20.08 -3.68 -2.75
N ILE A 67 -19.51 -4.47 -3.66
CA ILE A 67 -20.25 -5.44 -4.50
C ILE A 67 -20.39 -6.78 -3.78
N LEU A 68 -19.31 -7.23 -3.12
CA LEU A 68 -19.24 -8.55 -2.49
C LEU A 68 -18.40 -8.49 -1.22
N THR A 69 -18.96 -9.02 -0.13
CA THR A 69 -18.21 -9.27 1.10
C THR A 69 -17.80 -10.74 1.16
N LEU A 70 -16.50 -10.97 1.17
CA LEU A 70 -15.89 -12.27 1.43
C LEU A 70 -15.38 -12.27 2.87
N PHE A 71 -15.64 -13.34 3.62
CA PHE A 71 -15.13 -13.49 4.96
C PHE A 71 -13.88 -14.35 4.91
N ALA A 72 -12.77 -13.84 5.43
CA ALA A 72 -11.57 -14.66 5.60
C ALA A 72 -11.93 -15.89 6.45
N LYS A 73 -11.43 -17.06 6.07
CA LYS A 73 -11.59 -18.26 6.89
C LYS A 73 -10.90 -18.03 8.23
N GLU A 74 -11.53 -18.48 9.32
CA GLU A 74 -10.87 -18.52 10.63
C GLU A 74 -9.62 -19.38 10.51
N GLN A 75 -8.45 -18.73 10.49
CA GLN A 75 -7.18 -19.43 10.62
C GLN A 75 -7.00 -19.80 12.09
N THR A 76 -6.35 -20.94 12.35
CA THR A 76 -5.94 -21.31 13.72
C THR A 76 -5.30 -20.10 14.40
N PRO A 77 -5.73 -19.73 15.62
CA PRO A 77 -5.66 -18.35 16.13
C PRO A 77 -4.27 -17.76 16.41
N ASN A 78 -3.16 -18.43 16.09
CA ASN A 78 -1.83 -18.04 16.57
C ASN A 78 -0.76 -17.76 15.52
N ILE A 79 -0.99 -18.01 14.22
CA ILE A 79 0.06 -17.79 13.20
C ILE A 79 -0.55 -17.18 11.93
N LEU A 80 -0.47 -15.85 11.80
CA LEU A 80 -0.74 -15.19 10.54
C LEU A 80 0.42 -15.44 9.58
N LEU A 81 0.18 -16.24 8.55
CA LEU A 81 1.17 -16.52 7.52
C LEU A 81 1.22 -15.35 6.53
N LYS A 82 2.43 -14.88 6.18
CA LYS A 82 2.63 -13.84 5.15
C LYS A 82 1.95 -14.19 3.82
N GLU A 83 1.92 -15.48 3.51
CA GLU A 83 1.27 -16.03 2.31
C GLU A 83 -0.25 -15.81 2.34
N THR A 84 -0.90 -15.92 3.50
CA THR A 84 -2.33 -15.62 3.66
C THR A 84 -2.63 -14.20 3.21
N LEU A 85 -1.88 -13.22 3.72
CA LEU A 85 -2.11 -11.81 3.37
C LEU A 85 -1.97 -11.57 1.86
N ILE A 86 -0.96 -12.16 1.22
CA ILE A 86 -0.77 -12.07 -0.24
C ILE A 86 -1.98 -12.66 -0.97
N GLN A 87 -2.43 -13.84 -0.54
CA GLN A 87 -3.58 -14.51 -1.15
C GLN A 87 -4.88 -13.71 -0.95
N GLU A 88 -5.08 -13.10 0.20
CA GLU A 88 -6.24 -12.25 0.48
C GLU A 88 -6.24 -10.97 -0.36
N ILE A 89 -5.08 -10.28 -0.44
CA ILE A 89 -4.91 -9.11 -1.32
C ILE A 89 -5.20 -9.51 -2.78
N THR A 90 -4.71 -10.67 -3.23
CA THR A 90 -4.98 -11.17 -4.59
C THR A 90 -6.48 -11.36 -4.84
N VAL A 91 -7.23 -11.90 -3.87
CA VAL A 91 -8.68 -12.10 -3.98
C VAL A 91 -9.43 -10.76 -4.00
N LEU A 92 -9.04 -9.79 -3.18
CA LEU A 92 -9.65 -8.46 -3.17
C LEU A 92 -9.48 -7.75 -4.52
N LEU A 93 -8.30 -7.89 -5.14
CA LEU A 93 -8.00 -7.27 -6.42
C LEU A 93 -8.54 -8.06 -7.63
N ALA A 94 -9.04 -9.28 -7.44
CA ALA A 94 -9.52 -10.16 -8.51
C ALA A 94 -10.75 -9.62 -9.25
N GLY A 95 -11.65 -8.92 -8.54
CA GLY A 95 -12.82 -8.32 -9.16
C GLY A 95 -12.42 -7.28 -10.21
N LYS A 96 -11.51 -6.37 -9.84
CA LYS A 96 -10.99 -5.34 -10.76
C LYS A 96 -10.18 -5.94 -11.90
N ALA A 97 -9.42 -7.00 -11.62
CA ALA A 97 -8.68 -7.73 -12.65
C ALA A 97 -9.62 -8.34 -13.71
N ALA A 98 -10.79 -8.82 -13.30
CA ALA A 98 -11.79 -9.37 -14.22
C ALA A 98 -12.50 -8.31 -15.05
N GLU A 99 -12.80 -7.15 -14.48
CA GLU A 99 -13.30 -6.01 -15.25
C GLU A 99 -12.36 -5.64 -16.40
N GLU A 100 -11.05 -5.60 -16.13
CA GLU A 100 -10.05 -5.24 -17.13
C GLU A 100 -9.82 -6.37 -18.15
N VAL A 101 -9.70 -7.63 -17.70
CA VAL A 101 -9.33 -8.77 -18.55
C VAL A 101 -10.51 -9.32 -19.37
N ILE A 102 -11.72 -9.33 -18.80
CA ILE A 102 -12.88 -10.00 -19.39
C ILE A 102 -13.87 -8.99 -19.98
N CYS A 103 -14.17 -7.91 -19.24
CA CYS A 103 -15.15 -6.92 -19.68
C CYS A 103 -14.53 -5.81 -20.53
N GLU A 104 -13.19 -5.71 -20.57
CA GLU A 104 -12.43 -4.63 -21.23
C GLU A 104 -12.95 -3.24 -20.82
N THR A 105 -13.58 -3.13 -19.66
CA THR A 105 -14.23 -1.93 -19.16
C THR A 105 -14.28 -2.00 -17.64
N THR A 106 -13.81 -0.94 -16.99
CA THR A 106 -13.79 -0.83 -15.54
C THR A 106 -14.90 0.08 -15.02
N ILE A 107 -15.49 -0.26 -13.87
CA ILE A 107 -16.44 0.62 -13.17
C ILE A 107 -15.76 1.33 -11.99
N ASP A 108 -16.12 2.58 -11.71
CA ASP A 108 -15.55 3.35 -10.58
C ASP A 108 -16.06 2.90 -9.20
N LYS A 109 -16.95 1.89 -9.16
CA LYS A 109 -17.41 1.24 -7.93
C LYS A 109 -16.37 0.22 -7.43
N ALA A 110 -16.60 -0.34 -6.24
CA ALA A 110 -15.70 -1.29 -5.58
C ALA A 110 -14.36 -0.70 -5.09
N CYS A 111 -14.31 0.62 -4.85
CA CYS A 111 -13.16 1.26 -4.18
C CYS A 111 -12.87 0.63 -2.80
N SER A 112 -13.91 0.12 -2.14
CA SER A 112 -13.79 -0.59 -0.86
C SER A 112 -12.82 -1.79 -0.91
N ASP A 113 -12.79 -2.55 -2.01
CA ASP A 113 -11.90 -3.70 -2.17
C ASP A 113 -10.43 -3.26 -2.26
N PHE A 114 -10.16 -2.17 -2.97
CA PHE A 114 -8.82 -1.60 -3.06
C PHE A 114 -8.36 -1.02 -1.72
N VAL A 115 -9.23 -0.31 -1.00
CA VAL A 115 -8.92 0.20 0.34
C VAL A 115 -8.59 -0.94 1.30
N GLU A 116 -9.36 -2.03 1.27
CA GLU A 116 -9.10 -3.21 2.09
C GLU A 116 -7.76 -3.88 1.71
N ALA A 117 -7.50 -4.04 0.40
CA ALA A 117 -6.23 -4.57 -0.11
C ALA A 117 -5.04 -3.70 0.31
N PHE A 118 -5.22 -2.37 0.26
CA PHE A 118 -4.23 -1.40 0.69
C PHE A 118 -3.91 -1.57 2.18
N HIS A 119 -4.91 -1.66 3.06
CA HIS A 119 -4.67 -1.90 4.49
C HIS A 119 -3.96 -3.22 4.77
N LYS A 120 -4.35 -4.32 4.11
CA LYS A 120 -3.66 -5.61 4.23
C LYS A 120 -2.22 -5.56 3.72
N SER A 121 -1.96 -4.80 2.65
CA SER A 121 -0.60 -4.60 2.15
C SER A 121 0.28 -3.80 3.11
N GLN A 122 -0.29 -2.87 3.89
CA GLN A 122 0.45 -2.20 4.98
C GLN A 122 0.83 -3.16 6.09
N GLU A 123 -0.08 -4.05 6.47
CA GLU A 123 0.20 -5.11 7.44
C GLU A 123 1.34 -6.02 6.95
N LEU A 124 1.27 -6.45 5.69
CA LEU A 124 2.32 -7.24 5.05
C LEU A 124 3.66 -6.48 4.97
N THR A 125 3.62 -5.17 4.71
CA THR A 125 4.81 -4.30 4.70
C THR A 125 5.45 -4.25 6.09
N ARG A 126 4.68 -4.22 7.19
CA ARG A 126 5.23 -4.30 8.56
C ARG A 126 5.94 -5.62 8.82
N PHE A 127 5.45 -6.72 8.25
CA PHE A 127 6.10 -8.04 8.33
C PHE A 127 7.45 -8.12 7.60
N PHE A 128 7.66 -7.33 6.54
CA PHE A 128 8.91 -7.30 5.78
C PHE A 128 9.85 -6.15 6.20
N GLY A 129 9.29 -5.05 6.69
CA GLY A 129 10.00 -3.82 7.02
C GLY A 129 10.76 -3.83 8.36
N TYR A 130 10.94 -4.99 8.99
CA TYR A 130 11.79 -5.09 10.20
C TYR A 130 13.27 -4.81 9.87
N ASN A 131 13.69 -4.94 8.60
CA ASN A 131 15.10 -4.89 8.18
C ASN A 131 15.51 -3.70 7.26
N SER A 132 14.65 -2.70 6.96
CA SER A 132 15.00 -1.48 6.16
C SER A 132 14.01 -0.31 6.43
N ILE A 133 14.32 0.94 6.84
CA ILE A 133 15.40 1.95 6.65
C ILE A 133 14.97 3.20 5.82
N SER A 134 13.68 3.44 5.51
CA SER A 134 13.10 4.79 5.35
C SER A 134 11.56 4.75 5.19
N VAL A 135 10.86 5.89 5.24
CA VAL A 135 9.40 5.95 4.92
C VAL A 135 9.16 5.61 3.45
N LYS A 136 10.02 6.09 2.56
CA LYS A 136 9.90 5.90 1.11
C LYS A 136 10.02 4.43 0.72
N ASP A 137 10.98 3.71 1.30
CA ASP A 137 11.19 2.29 1.01
C ASP A 137 9.98 1.44 1.40
N LYS A 138 9.24 1.83 2.45
CA LYS A 138 8.00 1.15 2.87
C LYS A 138 6.87 1.38 1.86
N GLU A 139 6.75 2.59 1.33
CA GLU A 139 5.76 2.90 0.30
C GLU A 139 6.08 2.18 -1.02
N ASP A 140 7.34 2.14 -1.43
CA ASP A 140 7.81 1.38 -2.60
C ASP A 140 7.48 -0.11 -2.43
N LEU A 141 7.78 -0.67 -1.27
CA LEU A 141 7.47 -2.07 -0.98
C LEU A 141 5.98 -2.37 -1.05
N GLN A 142 5.17 -1.48 -0.46
CA GLN A 142 3.72 -1.62 -0.49
C GLN A 142 3.18 -1.57 -1.92
N ARG A 143 3.69 -0.66 -2.75
CA ARG A 143 3.35 -0.58 -4.17
C ARG A 143 3.69 -1.86 -4.91
N ASP A 144 4.88 -2.42 -4.68
CA ASP A 144 5.31 -3.65 -5.34
C ASP A 144 4.45 -4.86 -4.95
N ILE A 145 4.05 -4.95 -3.68
CA ILE A 145 3.12 -5.98 -3.19
C ILE A 145 1.79 -5.89 -3.96
N LEU A 146 1.19 -4.70 -4.03
CA LEU A 146 -0.10 -4.51 -4.68
C LEU A 146 -0.02 -4.79 -6.19
N LYS A 147 1.02 -4.31 -6.87
CA LYS A 147 1.26 -4.58 -8.29
C LYS A 147 1.40 -6.08 -8.57
N LYS A 148 2.20 -6.78 -7.75
CA LYS A 148 2.38 -8.23 -7.89
C LYS A 148 1.06 -8.97 -7.69
N CYS A 149 0.32 -8.67 -6.62
CA CYS A 149 -0.96 -9.33 -6.34
C CYS A 149 -1.99 -9.05 -7.44
N PHE A 150 -2.02 -7.85 -8.01
CA PHE A 150 -2.90 -7.52 -9.13
C PHE A 150 -2.53 -8.29 -10.40
N SER A 151 -1.23 -8.39 -10.71
CA SER A 151 -0.74 -9.21 -11.82
C SER A 151 -1.08 -10.69 -11.64
N ASP A 152 -0.88 -11.24 -10.43
CA ASP A 152 -1.23 -12.61 -10.09
C ASP A 152 -2.75 -12.83 -10.24
N ALA A 153 -3.57 -11.86 -9.83
CA ALA A 153 -5.01 -11.89 -10.00
C ALA A 153 -5.42 -11.90 -11.49
N LYS A 154 -4.81 -11.05 -12.33
CA LYS A 154 -5.06 -11.05 -13.79
C LYS A 154 -4.73 -12.39 -14.43
N ALA A 155 -3.60 -12.99 -14.08
CA ALA A 155 -3.19 -14.29 -14.61
C ALA A 155 -4.19 -15.39 -14.23
N LEU A 156 -4.64 -15.41 -12.98
CA LEU A 156 -5.65 -16.36 -12.49
C LEU A 156 -7.02 -16.17 -13.12
N VAL A 157 -7.43 -14.91 -13.31
CA VAL A 157 -8.67 -14.56 -14.02
C VAL A 157 -8.62 -15.07 -15.45
N LYS A 158 -7.54 -14.79 -16.18
CA LYS A 158 -7.35 -15.26 -17.56
C LYS A 158 -7.37 -16.78 -17.66
N LEU A 159 -6.73 -17.48 -16.71
CA LEU A 159 -6.70 -18.93 -16.66
C LEU A 159 -8.10 -19.56 -16.44
N ASN A 160 -8.96 -18.87 -15.69
CA ASN A 160 -10.30 -19.34 -15.32
C ASN A 160 -11.43 -18.58 -16.05
N GLU A 161 -11.12 -17.86 -17.12
CA GLU A 161 -12.07 -17.00 -17.83
C GLU A 161 -13.38 -17.71 -18.23
N PRO A 162 -13.38 -18.94 -18.80
CA PRO A 162 -14.62 -19.62 -19.18
C PRO A 162 -15.53 -19.88 -17.98
N LEU A 163 -14.93 -20.27 -16.84
CA LEU A 163 -15.67 -20.56 -15.62
C LEU A 163 -16.22 -19.29 -14.96
N ILE A 164 -15.46 -18.19 -15.02
CA ILE A 164 -15.90 -16.87 -14.54
C ILE A 164 -17.08 -16.38 -15.37
N LYS A 165 -17.03 -16.52 -16.71
CA LYS A 165 -18.14 -16.17 -17.60
C LYS A 165 -19.40 -17.00 -17.32
N GLU A 166 -19.25 -18.31 -17.14
CA GLU A 166 -20.38 -19.19 -16.82
C GLU A 166 -21.03 -18.84 -15.46
N LEU A 167 -20.21 -18.61 -14.43
CA LEU A 167 -20.72 -18.18 -13.12
C LEU A 167 -21.36 -16.79 -13.19
N SER A 168 -20.75 -15.86 -13.95
CA SER A 168 -21.28 -14.52 -14.18
C SER A 168 -22.70 -14.58 -14.77
N GLN A 169 -22.92 -15.40 -15.80
CA GLN A 169 -24.24 -15.60 -16.40
C GLN A 169 -25.25 -16.13 -15.38
N LYS A 170 -24.88 -17.15 -14.60
CA LYS A 170 -25.75 -17.71 -13.55
C LYS A 170 -26.11 -16.68 -12.47
N LEU A 171 -25.15 -15.84 -12.08
CA LEU A 171 -25.41 -14.76 -11.12
C LEU A 171 -26.38 -13.72 -11.71
N GLN A 172 -26.40 -13.49 -13.02
CA GLN A 172 -27.32 -12.53 -13.63
C GLN A 172 -28.78 -13.02 -13.64
N GLU A 173 -29.03 -14.32 -13.55
CA GLU A 173 -30.39 -14.90 -13.53
C GLU A 173 -31.17 -14.53 -12.26
N GLN A 174 -30.47 -14.26 -11.15
CA GLN A 174 -31.08 -13.98 -9.85
C GLN A 174 -30.48 -12.74 -9.19
N ASN A 175 -31.29 -11.95 -8.48
CA ASN A 175 -30.78 -10.77 -7.78
C ASN A 175 -29.95 -11.12 -6.54
N ILE A 176 -30.24 -12.26 -5.90
CA ILE A 176 -29.51 -12.78 -4.75
C ILE A 176 -29.29 -14.28 -4.97
N THR A 177 -28.04 -14.71 -4.97
CA THR A 177 -27.66 -16.12 -5.10
C THR A 177 -27.09 -16.61 -3.77
N PRO A 178 -27.77 -17.56 -3.09
CA PRO A 178 -27.27 -18.16 -1.85
C PRO A 178 -26.01 -18.99 -2.07
N MET A 179 -25.14 -19.03 -1.06
CA MET A 179 -23.92 -19.84 -1.09
C MET A 179 -24.12 -21.33 -1.46
N PRO A 180 -25.15 -22.06 -0.97
CA PRO A 180 -25.36 -23.46 -1.36
C PRO A 180 -25.45 -23.66 -2.87
N GLN A 181 -26.14 -22.77 -3.59
CA GLN A 181 -26.28 -22.84 -5.06
C GLN A 181 -24.94 -22.57 -5.77
N ILE A 182 -24.11 -21.70 -5.19
CA ILE A 182 -22.77 -21.41 -5.70
C ILE A 182 -21.86 -22.61 -5.47
N LYS A 183 -21.91 -23.24 -4.29
CA LYS A 183 -21.14 -24.47 -3.99
C LYS A 183 -21.53 -25.61 -4.92
N GLU A 184 -22.82 -25.84 -5.11
CA GLU A 184 -23.33 -26.87 -6.02
C GLU A 184 -22.84 -26.63 -7.46
N PHE A 185 -22.88 -25.37 -7.93
CA PHE A 185 -22.32 -25.01 -9.24
C PHE A 185 -20.83 -25.34 -9.34
N LEU A 186 -20.05 -25.12 -8.27
CA LEU A 186 -18.61 -25.32 -8.27
C LEU A 186 -18.17 -26.76 -7.99
N GLN A 187 -19.02 -27.61 -7.39
CA GLN A 187 -18.66 -28.96 -6.93
C GLN A 187 -18.06 -29.86 -8.02
N ASN A 188 -18.48 -29.68 -9.28
CA ASN A 188 -18.04 -30.51 -10.41
C ASN A 188 -17.19 -29.73 -11.43
N LYS A 189 -16.75 -28.52 -11.09
CA LYS A 189 -15.98 -27.66 -12.00
C LYS A 189 -14.49 -27.74 -11.66
N GLN A 190 -13.68 -27.96 -12.69
CA GLN A 190 -12.22 -27.90 -12.53
C GLN A 190 -11.78 -26.44 -12.44
N ILE A 191 -11.41 -26.02 -11.24
CA ILE A 191 -10.81 -24.71 -10.99
C ILE A 191 -9.30 -24.84 -11.20
N LYS A 192 -8.76 -24.06 -12.13
CA LYS A 192 -7.34 -24.11 -12.47
C LYS A 192 -6.55 -23.20 -11.54
N ASP A 193 -5.60 -23.79 -10.83
CA ASP A 193 -4.60 -23.07 -10.04
C ASP A 193 -3.28 -22.94 -10.83
N MET A 194 -2.45 -21.96 -10.49
CA MET A 194 -1.13 -21.73 -11.10
C MET A 194 -0.07 -22.74 -10.64
N LYS A 195 -0.41 -24.03 -10.47
CA LYS A 195 0.56 -25.05 -10.04
C LYS A 195 1.49 -25.44 -11.19
N GLU A 196 2.46 -24.56 -11.43
CA GLU A 196 3.87 -24.84 -11.79
C GLU A 196 4.73 -23.58 -11.92
N ILE A 197 4.29 -22.42 -11.42
CA ILE A 197 5.22 -21.31 -11.21
C ILE A 197 5.66 -21.38 -9.77
N LYS A 198 6.93 -21.74 -9.52
CA LYS A 198 7.59 -21.50 -8.24
C LYS A 198 7.23 -20.08 -7.85
N ILE A 199 6.36 -19.91 -6.85
CA ILE A 199 6.13 -18.61 -6.24
C ILE A 199 7.52 -18.23 -5.75
N GLN A 200 8.21 -17.36 -6.49
CA GLN A 200 9.44 -16.82 -5.98
C GLN A 200 9.01 -16.15 -4.68
N PRO A 201 9.56 -16.56 -3.53
CA PRO A 201 9.27 -15.89 -2.28
C PRO A 201 9.46 -14.41 -2.55
N PHE A 202 8.49 -13.58 -2.18
CA PHE A 202 8.60 -12.15 -2.37
C PHE A 202 9.90 -11.70 -1.69
N GLN A 203 10.94 -11.49 -2.50
CA GLN A 203 12.23 -10.98 -2.08
C GLN A 203 12.11 -9.49 -2.32
N PRO A 204 12.00 -8.64 -1.28
CA PRO A 204 12.15 -7.20 -1.49
C PRO A 204 13.46 -6.99 -2.24
N ALA A 205 13.45 -6.12 -3.25
CA ALA A 205 14.69 -5.75 -3.94
C ALA A 205 15.74 -5.42 -2.87
N LYS A 206 16.87 -6.14 -2.87
CA LYS A 206 17.99 -5.84 -1.98
C LYS A 206 18.55 -4.48 -2.37
N GLY A 207 17.91 -3.42 -1.89
CA GLY A 207 18.49 -2.09 -1.77
C GLY A 207 19.50 -2.12 -0.63
N PHE A 208 20.59 -2.87 -0.80
CA PHE A 208 21.78 -2.66 0.02
C PHE A 208 22.37 -1.33 -0.47
N ASN A 209 21.87 -0.26 0.12
CA ASN A 209 22.13 1.10 -0.32
C ASN A 209 23.63 1.39 -0.21
N LYS A 210 24.32 1.47 -1.35
CA LYS A 210 25.71 1.95 -1.46
C LYS A 210 25.89 3.31 -0.77
N THR A 211 24.82 4.11 -0.72
CA THR A 211 24.77 5.37 0.01
C THR A 211 24.98 5.19 1.50
N THR A 212 24.38 4.20 2.17
CA THR A 212 24.53 3.99 3.62
C THR A 212 25.97 3.63 4.01
N ILE A 213 26.64 2.82 3.19
CA ILE A 213 28.07 2.48 3.37
C ILE A 213 28.93 3.72 3.15
N TRP A 214 28.63 4.54 2.14
CA TRP A 214 29.35 5.79 1.90
C TRP A 214 29.20 6.77 3.07
N HIS A 215 27.99 6.90 3.64
CA HIS A 215 27.75 7.74 4.81
C HIS A 215 28.53 7.23 6.03
N PHE A 216 28.59 5.90 6.25
CA PHE A 216 29.36 5.31 7.34
C PHE A 216 30.89 5.52 7.19
N ILE A 217 31.40 5.43 5.95
CA ILE A 217 32.81 5.73 5.66
C ILE A 217 33.10 7.22 5.88
N CYS A 218 32.21 8.10 5.44
CA CYS A 218 32.33 9.55 5.64
C CYS A 218 32.28 9.93 7.12
N THR A 219 31.41 9.33 7.93
CA THR A 219 31.35 9.61 9.38
C THR A 219 32.59 9.09 10.11
N LEU A 220 33.11 7.92 9.73
CA LEU A 220 34.35 7.39 10.31
C LEU A 220 35.57 8.27 9.99
N LEU A 221 35.69 8.73 8.74
CA LEU A 221 36.73 9.68 8.32
C LEU A 221 36.61 11.02 9.06
N PHE A 222 35.39 11.51 9.28
CA PHE A 222 35.15 12.75 10.03
C PHE A 222 35.62 12.65 11.49
N VAL A 223 35.30 11.54 12.17
CA VAL A 223 35.77 11.30 13.55
C VAL A 223 37.30 11.24 13.60
N LEU A 224 37.95 10.63 12.61
CA LEU A 224 39.41 10.59 12.51
C LEU A 224 40.00 12.00 12.37
N PHE A 225 39.42 12.86 11.53
CA PHE A 225 39.87 14.26 11.38
C PHE A 225 39.69 15.09 12.66
N LEU A 226 38.59 14.88 13.40
CA LEU A 226 38.39 15.51 14.70
C LEU A 226 39.47 15.09 15.71
N LEU A 227 39.78 13.79 15.78
CA LEU A 227 40.86 13.30 16.64
C LEU A 227 42.23 13.85 16.24
N LEU A 228 42.52 13.95 14.95
CA LEU A 228 43.79 14.51 14.47
C LEU A 228 43.92 16.01 14.80
N SER A 229 42.82 16.75 14.68
CA SER A 229 42.76 18.17 15.01
C SER A 229 43.01 18.43 16.50
N THR A 230 42.42 17.62 17.38
CA THR A 230 42.62 17.74 18.83
C THR A 230 44.07 17.45 19.23
N ILE A 231 44.70 16.44 18.63
CA ILE A 231 46.14 16.15 18.83
C ILE A 231 47.02 17.34 18.40
N LEU A 232 46.72 17.98 17.27
CA LEU A 232 47.44 19.18 16.82
C LEU A 232 47.29 20.35 17.81
N ILE A 233 46.09 20.54 18.35
CA ILE A 233 45.82 21.58 19.36
C ILE A 233 46.64 21.31 20.63
N PHE A 234 46.66 20.08 21.14
CA PHE A 234 47.50 19.75 22.31
C PHE A 234 49.00 19.94 22.04
N LYS A 235 49.48 19.58 20.84
CA LYS A 235 50.89 19.76 20.45
C LYS A 235 51.28 21.23 20.36
N THR A 236 50.39 22.09 19.84
CA THR A 236 50.61 23.54 19.78
C THR A 236 50.57 24.19 21.16
N ILE A 237 49.67 23.76 22.05
CA ILE A 237 49.63 24.20 23.46
C ILE A 237 50.92 23.80 24.19
N TYR A 238 51.37 22.55 24.05
CA TYR A 238 52.62 22.09 24.66
C TYR A 238 53.83 22.91 24.17
N TRP A 239 53.91 23.15 22.86
CA TRP A 239 54.96 23.99 22.28
C TRP A 239 54.92 25.42 22.81
N LEU A 240 53.73 26.00 23.02
CA LEU A 240 53.56 27.34 23.58
C LEU A 240 54.10 27.46 25.01
N PHE A 241 53.93 26.42 25.83
CA PHE A 241 54.48 26.37 27.19
C PHE A 241 55.99 26.17 27.24
N ALA A 242 56.60 25.63 26.18
CA ALA A 242 58.04 25.42 26.08
C ALA A 242 58.85 26.69 25.68
N ILE A 243 58.20 27.82 25.42
CA ILE A 243 58.86 29.06 24.99
C ILE A 243 59.28 29.89 26.23
N PRO A 244 60.54 30.37 26.32
CA PRO A 244 60.98 31.21 27.43
C PRO A 244 60.23 32.55 27.49
N LYS A 245 59.93 33.01 28.72
CA LYS A 245 59.00 34.11 29.06
C LYS A 245 59.24 35.47 28.37
N ASN A 246 60.40 35.70 27.75
CA ASN A 246 60.77 37.02 27.19
C ASN A 246 60.36 37.25 25.71
N TYR A 247 59.69 36.29 25.04
CA TYR A 247 59.26 36.41 23.63
C TYR A 247 57.76 36.75 23.43
N PHE A 248 57.07 37.18 24.50
CA PHE A 248 55.65 36.82 24.72
C PHE A 248 54.58 37.82 24.21
N ILE A 249 54.91 38.99 23.66
CA ILE A 249 53.90 40.05 23.46
C ILE A 249 53.35 40.10 22.01
N PHE A 250 54.15 39.78 20.99
CA PHE A 250 53.72 39.93 19.59
C PHE A 250 53.03 38.68 18.99
N LYS A 251 53.41 37.46 19.44
CA LYS A 251 52.87 36.20 18.87
C LYS A 251 51.53 35.74 19.44
N LYS A 252 51.10 36.25 20.61
CA LYS A 252 49.83 35.84 21.24
C LYS A 252 48.61 36.21 20.38
N LYS A 253 48.63 37.41 19.77
CA LYS A 253 47.57 37.86 18.84
C LYS A 253 47.47 36.96 17.61
N ILE A 254 48.60 36.60 17.00
CA ILE A 254 48.67 35.75 15.79
C ILE A 254 48.09 34.36 16.06
N ILE A 255 48.43 33.76 17.21
CA ILE A 255 47.94 32.43 17.59
C ILE A 255 46.43 32.47 17.90
N THR A 256 45.95 33.49 18.61
CA THR A 256 44.51 33.65 18.86
C THR A 256 43.73 33.88 17.58
N THR A 257 44.25 34.68 16.64
CA THR A 257 43.59 34.87 15.33
C THR A 257 43.57 33.58 14.51
N PHE A 258 44.63 32.77 14.55
CA PHE A 258 44.66 31.48 13.86
C PHE A 258 43.61 30.50 14.43
N LEU A 259 43.49 30.40 15.76
CA LEU A 259 42.48 29.56 16.41
C LEU A 259 41.04 30.01 16.09
N ILE A 260 40.79 31.32 16.03
CA ILE A 260 39.48 31.86 15.65
C ILE A 260 39.15 31.50 14.19
N VAL A 261 40.12 31.61 13.27
CA VAL A 261 39.91 31.27 11.85
C VAL A 261 39.64 29.77 11.68
N VAL A 262 40.34 28.90 12.41
CA VAL A 262 40.09 27.45 12.40
C VAL A 262 38.71 27.11 12.96
N SER A 263 38.29 27.79 14.04
CA SER A 263 36.93 27.64 14.59
C SER A 263 35.85 28.11 13.60
N LEU A 264 36.08 29.23 12.90
CA LEU A 264 35.15 29.79 11.92
C LEU A 264 35.01 28.86 10.69
N MET A 265 36.12 28.28 10.23
CA MET A 265 36.13 27.29 9.16
C MET A 265 35.32 26.04 9.54
N PHE A 266 35.44 25.58 10.79
CA PHE A 266 34.63 24.47 11.30
C PHE A 266 33.14 24.80 11.35
N SER A 267 32.77 26.00 11.81
CA SER A 267 31.36 26.45 11.85
C SER A 267 30.72 26.56 10.46
N ILE A 268 31.47 27.01 9.44
CA ILE A 268 30.99 27.09 8.05
C ILE A 268 30.77 25.69 7.46
N LEU A 269 31.62 24.72 7.83
CA LEU A 269 31.48 23.32 7.43
C LEU A 269 30.23 22.68 8.05
N PHE A 270 29.92 23.01 9.31
CA PHE A 270 28.68 22.58 9.99
C PHE A 270 27.42 23.21 9.38
N PHE A 271 27.45 24.50 9.03
CA PHE A 271 26.31 25.18 8.40
C PHE A 271 26.00 24.63 7.01
N SER A 272 27.02 24.13 6.30
CA SER A 272 26.85 23.46 5.00
C SER A 272 26.20 22.08 5.11
N PHE A 273 26.21 21.47 6.29
CA PHE A 273 25.62 20.15 6.55
C PHE A 273 24.14 20.24 6.96
N ASP A 274 23.74 21.30 7.67
CA ASP A 274 22.33 21.54 8.06
C ASP A 274 21.45 22.06 6.90
N CYS A 275 22.03 22.54 5.80
CA CYS A 275 21.26 23.01 4.64
C CYS A 275 20.64 21.89 3.78
N TYR A 276 20.84 20.60 4.09
CA TYR A 276 20.15 19.49 3.45
C TYR A 276 18.90 19.03 4.22
N HIS A 277 18.12 19.97 4.75
CA HIS A 277 16.73 19.72 5.06
C HIS A 277 15.94 21.04 5.03
N HIS A 278 15.52 21.48 3.84
CA HIS A 278 14.41 22.41 3.73
C HIS A 278 13.32 21.91 2.78
N LEU A 279 12.10 22.13 3.25
CA LEU A 279 10.78 21.75 2.75
C LEU A 279 10.51 22.11 1.28
N PRO A 280 9.38 21.64 0.74
CA PRO A 280 8.42 22.65 0.29
C PRO A 280 7.01 22.48 0.87
N PHE A 281 6.43 23.65 1.16
CA PHE A 281 5.02 24.01 1.31
C PHE A 281 4.39 24.23 -0.08
N ILE A 282 3.08 23.99 -0.26
CA ILE A 282 2.06 24.77 -1.02
C ILE A 282 0.71 24.04 -0.84
N ASN A 283 -0.31 24.74 -0.36
CA ASN A 283 -1.71 24.31 -0.45
C ASN A 283 -2.36 25.06 -1.62
N ALA A 284 -2.82 24.34 -2.63
CA ALA A 284 -3.70 24.86 -3.68
C ALA A 284 -4.79 23.81 -3.99
N THR A 285 -6.05 24.25 -3.97
CA THR A 285 -7.26 23.43 -4.05
C THR A 285 -7.61 23.05 -5.49
N SER A 286 -7.82 21.75 -5.77
CA SER A 286 -8.67 21.29 -6.88
C SER A 286 -9.15 19.84 -6.68
N ASN A 287 -10.38 19.53 -7.08
CA ASN A 287 -11.02 18.21 -6.97
C ASN A 287 -10.69 17.36 -8.21
N ILE A 288 -10.14 16.15 -8.03
CA ILE A 288 -9.74 15.22 -9.12
C ILE A 288 -10.50 13.89 -8.97
N THR A 289 -10.89 13.25 -10.08
CA THR A 289 -11.65 11.99 -10.16
C THR A 289 -10.74 10.74 -10.20
N VAL A 290 -11.32 9.55 -9.94
CA VAL A 290 -10.60 8.26 -9.82
C VAL A 290 -9.98 7.77 -11.15
N SER A 291 -10.60 8.09 -12.28
CA SER A 291 -10.06 7.80 -13.62
C SER A 291 -8.77 8.59 -13.90
N ASP A 292 -8.68 9.85 -13.45
CA ASP A 292 -7.48 10.67 -13.55
C ASP A 292 -6.37 10.20 -12.58
N LEU A 293 -6.74 9.60 -11.45
CA LEU A 293 -5.81 8.98 -10.52
C LEU A 293 -5.14 7.75 -11.15
N LEU A 294 -5.91 6.89 -11.81
CA LEU A 294 -5.40 5.70 -12.49
C LEU A 294 -4.57 6.06 -13.74
N ASN A 295 -5.00 7.05 -14.53
CA ASN A 295 -4.21 7.56 -15.65
C ASN A 295 -2.88 8.21 -15.20
N LYS A 296 -2.83 8.87 -14.03
CA LYS A 296 -1.58 9.42 -13.47
C LYS A 296 -0.66 8.37 -12.83
N ILE A 297 -1.21 7.23 -12.43
CA ILE A 297 -0.44 6.06 -11.98
C ILE A 297 0.24 5.38 -13.18
N ASP A 298 -0.45 5.29 -14.31
CA ASP A 298 0.10 4.71 -15.54
C ASP A 298 1.07 5.66 -16.27
N ASN A 299 0.85 6.98 -16.20
CA ASN A 299 1.63 7.97 -16.96
C ASN A 299 2.61 8.85 -16.16
N TYR A 300 3.03 8.43 -14.95
CA TYR A 300 4.14 9.08 -14.23
C TYR A 300 3.99 10.59 -13.97
N GLU A 301 3.17 10.98 -12.97
CA GLU A 301 3.40 12.26 -12.28
C GLU A 301 2.62 12.33 -10.95
N THR A 302 3.17 11.76 -9.87
CA THR A 302 2.70 12.10 -8.50
C THR A 302 3.86 12.13 -7.51
N LYS A 303 4.37 13.33 -7.25
CA LYS A 303 5.04 13.64 -5.98
C LYS A 303 3.95 13.98 -4.96
N LYS A 304 3.97 13.30 -3.80
CA LYS A 304 3.17 13.54 -2.59
C LYS A 304 1.64 13.50 -2.79
N ILE A 305 1.02 12.42 -2.32
CA ILE A 305 -0.40 12.44 -1.98
C ILE A 305 -0.52 12.21 -0.47
N LEU A 306 -1.09 13.16 0.25
CA LEU A 306 -1.46 13.02 1.67
C LEU A 306 -2.99 12.88 1.76
N ILE A 307 -3.47 11.84 2.44
CA ILE A 307 -4.90 11.62 2.68
C ILE A 307 -5.25 12.17 4.06
N LEU A 308 -6.04 13.25 4.11
CA LEU A 308 -6.58 13.80 5.35
C LEU A 308 -8.07 13.48 5.44
N LEU A 309 -8.43 12.70 6.47
CA LEU A 309 -9.80 12.42 6.86
C LEU A 309 -10.29 13.54 7.77
N LYS A 310 -11.29 14.31 7.32
CA LYS A 310 -11.95 15.30 8.16
C LYS A 310 -13.40 14.88 8.39
N ILE A 311 -13.74 14.68 9.66
CA ILE A 311 -15.10 14.35 10.09
C ILE A 311 -15.79 15.65 10.47
N VAL A 312 -16.88 16.00 9.77
CA VAL A 312 -17.74 17.13 10.12
C VAL A 312 -19.17 16.61 10.18
N GLY A 313 -19.70 16.46 11.40
CA GLY A 313 -20.99 15.81 11.63
C GLY A 313 -20.96 14.32 11.28
N TRP A 314 -22.01 13.81 10.62
CA TRP A 314 -22.16 12.39 10.22
C TRP A 314 -21.64 12.10 8.80
N LYS A 315 -20.92 13.04 8.19
CA LYS A 315 -20.32 12.88 6.86
C LYS A 315 -18.80 12.81 6.97
N VAL A 316 -18.22 11.81 6.30
CA VAL A 316 -16.78 11.67 6.14
C VAL A 316 -16.38 12.37 4.85
N PHE A 317 -15.53 13.39 4.95
CA PHE A 317 -14.96 14.07 3.79
C PHE A 317 -13.53 13.56 3.58
N ILE A 318 -13.29 12.95 2.43
CA ILE A 318 -11.97 12.55 1.98
C ILE A 318 -11.43 13.73 1.17
N THR A 319 -10.36 14.35 1.65
CA THR A 319 -9.69 15.43 0.91
C THR A 319 -8.30 14.95 0.53
N ILE A 320 -7.99 15.02 -0.76
CA ILE A 320 -6.69 14.65 -1.33
C ILE A 320 -6.02 15.95 -1.76
N SER A 321 -4.82 16.23 -1.23
CA SER A 321 -4.02 17.40 -1.64
C SER A 321 -2.70 16.95 -2.26
N ASN A 322 -2.30 17.63 -3.34
CA ASN A 322 -0.92 17.65 -3.84
C ASN A 322 -0.01 18.44 -2.90
#